data_AF-A0A816KER8-F1
#
_entry.id   AF-A0A816KER8-F1
#
_cell.length_a   1.000
_cell.length_b   1.000
_cell.length_c   1.000
_cell.angle_alpha   90.00
_cell.angle_beta   90.00
_cell.angle_gamma   90.00
#
_symmetry.space_group_name_H-M   'P 1'
#
loop_
_entity.id
_entity.type
_entity.pdbx_description
1 polymer ?
#
loop_
_entity_poly.entity_id
_entity_poly.type
_entity_poly.pdbx_seq_one_letter_code
_entity_poly.pdbx_strand_id
1 'polypeptide(L)'
;MRKDDYSQEDIILEFALTIQDDSDEDEIEPYAKAKLVISNEESVLQWSKKWSINYPTLDVLAGSLPGIPTSSCTSQKIFSATGRILEERR
;
A
#
# COMPACT_ATOMS: atom_id res chain seq x y z
N MET A 1 18.32 -3.57 -35.98
CA MET A 1 17.82 -4.48 -34.93
C MET A 1 16.98 -3.65 -33.99
N ARG A 2 15.73 -4.05 -33.73
CA ARG A 2 14.68 -3.24 -33.06
C ARG A 2 15.08 -2.91 -31.62
N LYS A 3 14.65 -1.74 -31.17
CA LYS A 3 14.69 -1.34 -29.76
C LYS A 3 13.64 -2.16 -29.03
N ASP A 4 14.06 -2.79 -27.95
CA ASP A 4 13.21 -3.52 -27.03
C ASP A 4 12.44 -2.50 -26.18
N ASP A 5 11.48 -1.82 -26.80
CA ASP A 5 10.54 -0.93 -26.12
C ASP A 5 9.42 -1.79 -25.52
N TYR A 6 9.74 -2.58 -24.49
CA TYR A 6 8.71 -3.25 -23.69
C TYR A 6 7.92 -2.16 -22.94
N SER A 7 6.64 -2.00 -23.28
CA SER A 7 5.77 -1.10 -22.54
C SER A 7 5.65 -1.60 -21.11
N GLN A 8 5.57 -0.67 -20.14
CA GLN A 8 5.31 -1.02 -18.73
C GLN A 8 4.06 -1.90 -18.57
N GLU A 9 3.12 -1.77 -19.51
CA GLU A 9 1.89 -2.56 -19.58
C GLU A 9 2.15 -4.02 -20.00
N ASP A 10 3.15 -4.26 -20.85
CA ASP A 10 3.53 -5.61 -21.28
C ASP A 10 4.23 -6.37 -20.14
N ILE A 11 4.97 -5.67 -19.29
CA ILE A 11 5.61 -6.23 -18.09
C ILE A 11 4.56 -6.64 -17.05
N ILE A 12 3.51 -5.85 -16.90
CA ILE A 12 2.39 -6.13 -15.99
C ILE A 12 1.61 -7.37 -16.47
N LEU A 13 1.44 -7.51 -17.78
CA LEU A 13 0.71 -8.63 -18.38
C LEU A 13 1.46 -9.97 -18.24
N GLU A 14 2.78 -9.99 -18.43
CA GLU A 14 3.58 -11.21 -18.23
C GLU A 14 3.57 -11.67 -16.77
N PHE A 15 3.67 -10.72 -15.82
CA PHE A 15 3.66 -11.04 -14.39
C PHE A 15 2.31 -11.61 -13.94
N ALA A 16 1.20 -11.09 -14.46
CA ALA A 16 -0.14 -11.56 -14.13
C ALA A 16 -0.43 -12.99 -14.63
N LEU A 17 0.19 -13.42 -15.74
CA LEU A 17 0.03 -14.76 -16.29
C LEU A 17 0.85 -15.83 -15.54
N THR A 18 1.91 -15.44 -14.83
CA THR A 18 2.73 -16.37 -14.03
C THR A 18 2.16 -16.73 -12.66
N ILE A 19 1.03 -16.11 -12.24
CA ILE A 19 0.43 -16.29 -10.91
C ILE A 19 -0.81 -17.21 -10.95
N GLN A 20 -1.09 -17.86 -12.09
CA GLN A 20 -2.07 -18.95 -12.15
C GLN A 20 -1.47 -20.29 -11.71
N ASP A 21 -0.95 -20.34 -10.49
CA ASP A 21 -0.66 -21.60 -9.81
C ASP A 21 -1.51 -21.65 -8.53
N ASP A 22 -2.39 -22.65 -8.47
CA ASP A 22 -3.42 -22.88 -7.45
C ASP A 22 -2.79 -23.29 -6.10
N SER A 23 -1.99 -22.42 -5.48
CA SER A 23 -1.48 -22.61 -4.13
C SER A 23 -1.94 -21.46 -3.24
N ASP A 24 -3.06 -21.69 -2.56
CA ASP A 24 -3.69 -20.79 -1.57
C ASP A 24 -2.83 -20.53 -0.31
N GLU A 25 -1.58 -21.00 -0.24
CA GLU A 25 -0.88 -21.13 1.05
C GLU A 25 0.26 -20.12 1.30
N ASP A 26 0.88 -19.49 0.28
CA ASP A 26 2.02 -18.59 0.52
C ASP A 26 2.06 -17.36 -0.40
N GLU A 27 1.22 -16.35 -0.11
CA GLU A 27 1.33 -15.00 -0.73
C GLU A 27 2.63 -14.25 -0.32
N ILE A 28 3.20 -14.62 0.83
CA ILE A 28 4.32 -13.89 1.45
C ILE A 28 5.61 -14.03 0.64
N GLU A 29 5.93 -15.24 0.20
CA GLU A 29 7.16 -15.51 -0.54
C GLU A 29 7.22 -14.82 -1.92
N PRO A 30 6.18 -14.87 -2.78
CA PRO A 30 6.16 -14.12 -4.02
C PRO A 30 6.17 -12.61 -3.78
N TYR A 31 5.46 -12.11 -2.76
CA TYR A 31 5.50 -10.69 -2.39
C TYR A 31 6.90 -10.24 -1.98
N ALA A 32 7.62 -11.03 -1.18
CA ALA A 32 8.98 -10.72 -0.72
C ALA A 32 10.03 -10.75 -1.84
N LYS A 33 9.82 -11.59 -2.87
CA LYS A 33 10.69 -11.69 -4.05
C LYS A 33 10.33 -10.69 -5.15
N ALA A 34 9.11 -10.17 -5.14
CA ALA A 34 8.62 -9.25 -6.16
C ALA A 34 9.38 -7.92 -6.12
N LYS A 35 9.86 -7.48 -7.29
CA LYS A 35 10.41 -6.13 -7.45
C LYS A 35 9.28 -5.14 -7.66
N LEU A 36 8.70 -4.71 -6.55
CA LEU A 36 7.58 -3.80 -6.49
C LEU A 36 8.05 -2.35 -6.60
N VAL A 37 7.53 -1.61 -7.59
CA VAL A 37 7.87 -0.21 -7.83
C VAL A 37 6.69 0.68 -7.44
N ILE A 38 6.95 1.68 -6.59
CA ILE A 38 6.00 2.73 -6.24
C ILE A 38 6.45 4.06 -6.85
N SER A 39 5.52 4.78 -7.47
CA SER A 39 5.78 6.14 -7.96
C SER A 39 5.82 7.12 -6.80
N ASN A 40 6.67 8.15 -6.86
CA ASN A 40 6.72 9.21 -5.85
C ASN A 40 5.41 10.01 -5.75
N GLU A 41 4.57 9.99 -6.79
CA GLU A 41 3.28 10.67 -6.81
C GLU A 41 2.14 9.81 -6.21
N GLU A 42 2.41 8.54 -5.94
CA GLU A 42 1.42 7.59 -5.46
C GLU A 42 1.57 7.32 -3.96
N SER A 43 0.45 7.33 -3.22
CA SER A 43 0.46 6.92 -1.82
C SER A 43 0.57 5.40 -1.68
N VAL A 44 1.21 4.93 -0.61
CA VAL A 44 1.38 3.49 -0.32
C VAL A 44 0.04 2.75 -0.28
N LEU A 45 -1.03 3.37 0.22
CA LEU A 45 -2.37 2.79 0.28
C LEU A 45 -3.04 2.67 -1.10
N GLN A 46 -2.80 3.64 -1.99
CA GLN A 46 -3.29 3.56 -3.36
C GLN A 46 -2.52 2.49 -4.15
N TRP A 47 -1.20 2.45 -3.92
CA TRP A 47 -0.33 1.47 -4.52
C TRP A 47 -0.68 0.05 -4.07
N SER A 48 -0.87 -0.21 -2.77
CA SER A 48 -1.23 -1.53 -2.25
C SER A 48 -2.55 -2.02 -2.85
N LYS A 49 -3.52 -1.11 -2.97
CA LYS A 49 -4.84 -1.42 -3.56
C LYS A 49 -4.75 -1.88 -5.02
N LYS A 50 -3.77 -1.42 -5.79
CA LYS A 50 -3.55 -1.91 -7.16
C LYS A 50 -3.09 -3.38 -7.19
N TRP A 51 -2.39 -3.81 -6.16
CA TRP A 51 -1.87 -5.18 -6.00
C TRP A 51 -2.82 -6.10 -5.22
N SER A 52 -3.99 -5.60 -4.79
CA SER A 52 -5.00 -6.36 -4.04
C SER A 52 -5.48 -7.64 -4.74
N ILE A 53 -5.46 -7.67 -6.08
CA ILE A 53 -5.84 -8.86 -6.87
C ILE A 53 -4.75 -9.93 -6.79
N ASN A 54 -3.48 -9.53 -6.73
CA ASN A 54 -2.33 -10.43 -6.71
C ASN A 54 -2.02 -10.95 -5.30
N TYR A 55 -2.34 -10.16 -4.26
CA TYR A 55 -2.05 -10.48 -2.86
C TYR A 55 -3.24 -10.11 -1.95
N PRO A 56 -4.36 -10.83 -2.05
CA PRO A 56 -5.60 -10.47 -1.37
C PRO A 56 -5.49 -10.55 0.16
N THR A 57 -4.78 -11.55 0.70
CA THR A 57 -4.60 -11.70 2.16
C THR A 57 -3.67 -10.63 2.71
N LEU A 58 -2.60 -10.29 1.99
CA LEU A 58 -1.69 -9.20 2.36
C LEU A 58 -2.36 -7.83 2.25
N ASP A 59 -3.29 -7.61 1.31
CA ASP A 59 -3.97 -6.32 1.16
C ASP A 59 -4.88 -5.99 2.36
N VAL A 60 -5.51 -7.01 2.97
CA VAL A 60 -6.28 -6.84 4.21
C VAL A 60 -5.40 -6.28 5.34
N LEU A 61 -4.15 -6.75 5.44
CA LEU A 61 -3.16 -6.23 6.39
C LEU A 61 -2.63 -4.86 5.98
N ALA A 62 -2.35 -4.67 4.69
CA ALA A 62 -1.83 -3.41 4.15
C ALA A 62 -2.85 -2.26 4.26
N GLY A 63 -4.15 -2.54 4.32
CA GLY A 63 -5.18 -1.53 4.57
C GLY A 63 -5.24 -1.07 6.05
N SER A 64 -4.86 -1.93 6.99
CA SER A 64 -5.00 -1.67 8.43
C SER A 64 -3.71 -1.20 9.08
N LEU A 65 -2.57 -1.81 8.75
CA LEU A 65 -1.28 -1.55 9.39
C LEU A 65 -0.77 -0.11 9.18
N PRO A 66 -0.77 0.48 7.96
CA PRO A 66 -0.31 1.85 7.74
C PRO A 66 -1.28 2.90 8.27
N GLY A 67 -2.52 2.51 8.57
CA GLY A 67 -3.50 3.36 9.25
C GLY A 67 -3.18 3.57 10.73
N ILE A 68 -2.28 2.76 11.30
CA ILE A 68 -1.88 2.89 12.70
C ILE A 68 -0.95 4.10 12.84
N PRO A 69 -1.31 5.09 13.66
CA PRO A 69 -0.45 6.24 13.90
C PRO A 69 0.86 5.82 14.56
N THR A 70 1.98 6.33 14.05
CA THR A 70 3.31 6.08 14.65
C THR A 70 3.55 6.86 15.95
N SER A 71 2.63 7.77 16.30
CA SER A 71 2.72 8.64 17.47
C SER A 71 1.43 8.63 18.26
N SER A 72 1.55 8.65 19.59
CA SER A 72 0.44 8.87 20.53
C SER A 72 -0.12 10.30 20.49
N CYS A 73 0.55 11.23 19.78
CA CYS A 73 0.18 12.64 19.71
C CYS A 73 -0.37 13.06 18.33
N THR A 74 -0.84 12.13 17.50
CA THR A 74 -1.34 12.47 16.15
C THR A 74 -2.52 13.44 16.16
N SER A 75 -3.37 13.38 17.19
CA SER A 75 -4.49 14.32 17.38
C SER A 75 -4.13 15.61 18.12
N GLN A 76 -2.85 15.83 18.46
CA GLN A 76 -2.42 17.00 19.25
C GLN A 76 -2.75 18.33 18.58
N LYS A 77 -2.69 18.41 17.25
CA LYS A 77 -3.07 19.64 16.52
C LYS A 77 -4.54 19.99 16.74
N ILE A 78 -5.41 18.98 16.77
CA ILE A 78 -6.85 19.15 17.02
C ILE A 78 -7.06 19.55 18.49
N PHE A 79 -6.44 18.83 19.44
CA PHE A 79 -6.53 19.19 20.86
C PHE A 79 -6.00 20.60 21.16
N SER A 80 -4.90 21.00 20.51
CA SER A 80 -4.34 22.35 20.66
C SER A 80 -5.28 23.42 20.12
N ALA A 81 -5.98 23.16 19.01
CA ALA A 81 -6.98 24.10 18.48
C ALA A 81 -8.21 24.20 19.40
N THR A 82 -8.58 23.10 20.06
CA THR A 82 -9.74 23.02 20.97
C THR A 82 -9.41 23.44 22.42
N GLY A 83 -8.14 23.60 22.78
CA GLY A 83 -7.70 23.93 24.14
C GLY A 83 -8.35 25.19 24.73
N ARG A 84 -8.69 26.18 23.88
CA ARG A 84 -9.40 27.40 24.28
C ARG A 84 -10.81 27.13 24.84
N ILE A 85 -11.46 26.06 24.41
CA ILE A 85 -12.80 25.63 24.88
C ILE A 85 -12.69 24.84 26.19
N LEU A 86 -11.57 24.13 26.41
CA LEU A 86 -11.36 23.31 27.60
C LEU A 86 -10.80 24.11 28.80
N GLU A 87 -10.05 25.19 28.54
CA GLU A 87 -9.40 26.00 29.60
C GLU A 87 -10.20 27.24 30.03
N GLU A 88 -11.21 27.68 29.28
CA GLU A 88 -12.00 28.88 29.63
C GLU A 88 -13.03 28.57 30.74
N ARG A 89 -12.59 28.67 32.00
CA ARG A 89 -13.48 28.73 33.15
C ARG A 89 -13.99 30.17 33.32
N ARG A 90 -15.19 30.45 32.81
CA ARG A 90 -15.98 31.64 33.19
C ARG A 90 -16.58 31.49 34.59
#